data_AF-A0A3R8G8K6-F1
#
_entry.id   AF-A0A3R8G8K6-F1
#
_cell.length_a   1.000
_cell.length_b   1.000
_cell.length_c   1.000
_cell.angle_alpha   90.00
_cell.angle_beta   90.00
_cell.angle_gamma   90.00
#
_symmetry.space_group_name_H-M   'P 1'
#
loop_
_entity.id
_entity.type
_entity.pdbx_description
1 polymer ?
#
loop_
_entity_poly.entity_id
_entity_poly.type
_entity_poly.pdbx_seq_one_letter_code
_entity_poly.pdbx_strand_id
1 'polypeptide(L)'
;MEKETINDRVRYIIEKEGHTISSFARKIDIGDQTIRSITKDRNKPSYELIVKIIESFEWVDANWLVTGEKSDMGVDKKKLYSIISTQQKTIENQQKTIDRLTAKLVQELSEEPSKKVASVG
;
A
#
# COMPACT_ATOMS: atom_id res chain seq x y z
N MET A 1 -23.05 11.79 18.71
CA MET A 1 -21.68 11.96 18.18
C MET A 1 -21.76 12.95 17.04
N GLU A 2 -21.07 14.07 17.13
CA GLU A 2 -21.01 15.03 16.03
C GLU A 2 -20.26 14.40 14.84
N LYS A 3 -20.75 14.68 13.63
CA LYS A 3 -20.16 14.16 12.38
C LYS A 3 -18.93 14.98 12.03
N GLU A 4 -17.81 14.32 11.77
CA GLU A 4 -16.56 14.95 11.33
C GLU A 4 -16.78 15.76 10.03
N THR A 5 -16.36 17.03 10.06
CA THR A 5 -16.45 17.97 8.94
C THR A 5 -15.19 17.97 8.10
N ILE A 6 -15.26 18.57 6.90
CA ILE A 6 -14.07 18.79 6.07
C ILE A 6 -13.05 19.72 6.76
N ASN A 7 -13.52 20.63 7.61
CA ASN A 7 -12.63 21.53 8.35
C ASN A 7 -11.84 20.77 9.42
N ASP A 8 -12.46 19.76 10.06
CA ASP A 8 -11.76 18.85 10.96
C ASP A 8 -10.64 18.11 10.24
N ARG A 9 -10.91 17.63 9.02
CA ARG A 9 -9.90 16.95 8.19
C ARG A 9 -8.78 17.89 7.76
N VAL A 10 -9.07 19.14 7.41
CA VAL A 10 -8.02 20.15 7.13
C VAL A 10 -7.17 20.40 8.37
N ARG A 11 -7.79 20.55 9.56
CA ARG A 11 -7.05 20.69 10.83
C ARG A 11 -6.14 19.48 11.09
N TYR A 12 -6.66 18.28 10.88
CA TYR A 12 -5.88 17.05 11.01
C TYR A 12 -4.69 16.99 10.05
N ILE A 13 -4.86 17.39 8.79
CA ILE A 13 -3.74 17.44 7.82
C ILE A 13 -2.67 18.43 8.31
N ILE A 14 -3.07 19.64 8.75
CA ILE A 14 -2.12 20.65 9.28
C ILE A 14 -1.30 20.08 10.44
N GLU A 15 -1.96 19.43 11.39
CA GLU A 15 -1.31 18.84 12.57
C GLU A 15 -0.39 17.68 12.20
N LYS A 16 -0.85 16.75 11.35
CA LYS A 16 -0.09 15.57 10.94
C LYS A 16 1.19 15.92 10.18
N GLU A 17 1.16 16.98 9.39
CA GLU A 17 2.33 17.49 8.67
C GLU A 17 3.26 18.35 9.55
N GLY A 18 2.90 18.58 10.83
CA GLY A 18 3.69 19.38 11.76
C GLY A 18 3.74 20.86 11.38
N HIS A 19 2.73 21.36 10.67
CA HIS A 19 2.68 22.74 10.21
C HIS A 19 1.95 23.66 11.18
N THR A 20 2.44 24.89 11.29
CA THR A 20 1.63 26.03 11.77
C THR A 20 0.66 26.47 10.67
N ILE A 21 -0.38 27.24 11.02
CA ILE A 21 -1.30 27.82 10.02
C ILE A 21 -0.54 28.59 8.93
N SER A 22 0.43 29.41 9.32
CA SER A 22 1.19 30.23 8.37
C SER A 22 2.15 29.43 7.50
N SER A 23 2.78 28.38 8.04
CA SER A 23 3.65 27.51 7.22
C SER A 23 2.82 26.63 6.27
N PHE A 24 1.65 26.16 6.71
CA PHE A 24 0.72 25.41 5.88
C PHE A 24 0.20 26.26 4.71
N ALA A 25 -0.28 27.47 5.01
CA ALA A 25 -0.74 28.45 4.04
C ALA A 25 0.30 28.70 2.93
N ARG A 26 1.56 28.94 3.31
CA ARG A 26 2.67 29.08 2.36
C ARG A 26 2.95 27.80 1.57
N LYS A 27 2.88 26.62 2.20
CA LYS A 27 3.15 25.33 1.55
C LYS A 27 2.17 25.04 0.43
N ILE A 28 0.88 25.37 0.63
CA ILE A 28 -0.17 25.13 -0.37
C ILE A 28 -0.48 26.36 -1.24
N ASP A 29 0.30 27.43 -1.10
CA ASP A 29 0.15 28.70 -1.84
C ASP A 29 -1.26 29.33 -1.69
N ILE A 30 -1.74 29.40 -0.44
CA ILE A 30 -3.02 30.04 -0.06
C ILE A 30 -2.76 31.06 1.05
N GLY A 31 -3.53 32.15 1.09
CA GLY A 31 -3.40 33.17 2.12
C GLY A 31 -3.72 32.68 3.54
N ASP A 32 -2.90 33.08 4.52
CA ASP A 32 -3.05 32.76 5.95
C ASP A 32 -4.47 32.98 6.49
N GLN A 33 -5.13 34.07 6.09
CA GLN A 33 -6.48 34.42 6.56
C GLN A 33 -7.52 33.38 6.14
N THR A 34 -7.38 32.81 4.94
CA THR A 34 -8.25 31.74 4.44
C THR A 34 -8.12 30.52 5.35
N ILE A 35 -6.90 30.07 5.62
CA ILE A 35 -6.66 28.90 6.48
C ILE A 35 -7.14 29.16 7.92
N ARG A 36 -6.93 30.36 8.47
CA ARG A 36 -7.47 30.75 9.78
C ARG A 36 -9.00 30.72 9.82
N SER A 37 -9.67 31.10 8.75
CA SER A 37 -11.13 31.05 8.66
C SER A 37 -11.66 29.61 8.63
N ILE A 38 -10.99 28.73 7.88
CA ILE A 38 -11.32 27.29 7.83
C ILE A 38 -11.13 26.63 9.19
N THR A 39 -9.96 26.82 9.81
CA THR A 39 -9.64 26.18 11.10
C THR A 39 -10.53 26.63 12.27
N LYS A 40 -11.21 27.78 12.14
CA LYS A 40 -12.19 28.31 13.11
C LYS A 40 -13.64 28.02 12.75
N ASP A 41 -13.88 27.17 11.75
CA ASP A 41 -15.22 26.77 11.30
C ASP A 41 -16.14 27.92 10.87
N ARG A 42 -15.54 29.04 10.46
CA ARG A 42 -16.29 30.19 9.93
C ARG A 42 -16.69 29.97 8.48
N ASN A 43 -15.79 29.36 7.71
CA ASN A 43 -15.96 29.11 6.28
C ASN A 43 -15.72 27.63 5.95
N LYS A 44 -16.29 27.17 4.83
CA LYS A 44 -15.90 25.91 4.19
C LYS A 44 -14.74 26.14 3.21
N PRO A 45 -13.84 25.16 3.03
CA PRO A 45 -12.83 25.15 1.98
C PRO A 45 -13.40 25.49 0.61
N SER A 46 -12.72 26.35 -0.14
CA SER A 46 -12.99 26.51 -1.56
C SER A 46 -12.53 25.28 -2.34
N TYR A 47 -13.04 25.10 -3.55
CA TYR A 47 -12.54 24.08 -4.47
C TYR A 47 -11.02 24.20 -4.69
N GLU A 48 -10.52 25.42 -4.90
CA GLU A 48 -9.09 25.70 -5.06
C GLU A 48 -8.27 25.24 -3.86
N LEU A 49 -8.72 25.52 -2.63
CA LEU A 49 -8.04 25.07 -1.42
C LEU A 49 -7.98 23.54 -1.34
N ILE A 50 -9.07 22.85 -1.69
CA ILE A 50 -9.13 21.39 -1.72
C ILE A 50 -8.12 20.83 -2.73
N VAL A 51 -8.09 21.38 -3.95
CA VAL A 51 -7.15 20.96 -5.01
C VAL A 51 -5.71 21.16 -4.56
N LYS A 52 -5.37 22.35 -4.03
CA LYS A 52 -4.02 22.67 -3.54
C LYS A 52 -3.56 21.73 -2.42
N ILE A 53 -4.47 21.34 -1.53
CA ILE A 53 -4.16 20.34 -0.48
C ILE A 53 -3.83 18.98 -1.11
N ILE A 54 -4.67 18.49 -2.03
CA ILE A 54 -4.47 17.18 -2.66
C ILE A 54 -3.17 17.16 -3.47
N GLU A 55 -2.85 18.24 -4.18
CA GLU A 55 -1.60 18.38 -4.94
C GLU A 55 -0.36 18.49 -4.04
N SER A 56 -0.50 19.05 -2.84
CA SER A 56 0.62 19.28 -1.93
C SER A 56 0.97 18.07 -1.06
N PHE A 57 0.02 17.14 -0.88
CA PHE A 57 0.15 16.02 0.05
C PHE A 57 -0.33 14.71 -0.58
N GLU A 58 0.61 13.91 -1.10
CA GLU A 58 0.31 12.67 -1.86
C GLU A 58 -0.51 11.64 -1.08
N TRP A 59 -0.45 11.64 0.25
CA TRP A 59 -1.21 10.69 1.08
C TRP A 59 -2.67 11.08 1.25
N VAL A 60 -3.05 12.32 0.92
CA VAL A 60 -4.41 12.83 1.11
C VAL A 60 -5.31 12.31 -0.01
N ASP A 61 -6.17 11.36 0.35
CA ASP A 61 -7.21 10.85 -0.54
C ASP A 61 -8.31 11.92 -0.73
N ALA A 62 -8.59 12.24 -2.00
CA ALA A 62 -9.56 13.27 -2.36
C ALA A 62 -10.98 12.92 -1.88
N ASN A 63 -11.37 11.63 -1.99
CA ASN A 63 -12.67 11.17 -1.53
C ASN A 63 -12.79 11.37 -0.01
N TRP A 64 -11.81 10.91 0.76
CA TRP A 64 -11.76 11.09 2.20
C TRP A 64 -11.84 12.57 2.60
N LEU A 65 -11.07 13.45 1.96
CA LEU A 65 -11.10 14.87 2.29
C LEU A 65 -12.51 15.46 2.09
N VAL A 66 -13.17 15.14 0.97
CA VAL A 66 -14.48 15.70 0.64
C VAL A 66 -15.62 15.04 1.41
N THR A 67 -15.70 13.71 1.41
CA THR A 67 -16.85 12.94 1.93
C THR A 67 -16.67 12.51 3.39
N GLY A 68 -15.42 12.43 3.87
CA GLY A 68 -15.06 11.80 5.15
C GLY A 68 -14.90 10.29 5.07
N GLU A 69 -15.17 9.68 3.92
CA GLU A 69 -15.07 8.25 3.71
C GLU A 69 -13.74 7.94 3.03
N LYS A 70 -12.89 7.14 3.69
CA LYS A 70 -11.69 6.65 3.02
C LYS A 70 -12.12 5.82 1.82
N SER A 71 -11.56 6.14 0.64
CA SER A 71 -11.71 5.26 -0.50
C SER A 71 -11.27 3.86 -0.08
N ASP A 72 -12.16 2.88 -0.29
CA ASP A 72 -11.95 1.51 0.15
C ASP A 72 -11.00 0.80 -0.82
N MET A 73 -9.79 1.36 -1.02
CA MET A 73 -8.66 0.69 -1.68
C MET A 73 -8.28 -0.63 -0.97
N GLY A 74 -8.89 -0.93 0.18
CA GLY A 74 -8.79 -2.22 0.87
C GLY A 74 -9.36 -3.40 0.07
N VAL A 75 -10.24 -3.18 -0.91
CA VAL A 75 -10.77 -4.24 -1.78
C VAL A 75 -9.64 -4.89 -2.59
N ASP A 76 -8.70 -4.09 -3.11
CA ASP A 76 -7.53 -4.62 -3.82
C ASP A 76 -6.58 -5.36 -2.89
N LYS A 77 -6.42 -4.92 -1.64
CA LYS A 77 -5.57 -5.64 -0.67
C LYS A 77 -6.11 -7.04 -0.36
N LYS A 78 -7.42 -7.19 -0.12
CA LYS A 78 -8.01 -8.52 0.15
C LYS A 78 -7.87 -9.46 -1.04
N LYS A 79 -8.12 -8.96 -2.26
CA LYS A 79 -7.92 -9.71 -3.49
C LYS A 79 -6.44 -10.08 -3.67
N LEU A 80 -5.53 -9.15 -3.45
CA LEU A 80 -4.09 -9.38 -3.49
C LEU A 80 -3.65 -10.44 -2.47
N TYR A 81 -4.14 -10.38 -1.22
CA TYR A 81 -3.88 -11.40 -0.21
C TYR A 81 -4.37 -12.78 -0.64
N SER A 82 -5.56 -12.88 -1.26
CA SER A 82 -6.08 -14.17 -1.77
C SER A 82 -5.25 -14.73 -2.93
N ILE A 83 -4.74 -13.86 -3.81
CA ILE A 83 -3.86 -14.26 -4.91
C ILE A 83 -2.53 -14.77 -4.35
N ILE A 84 -1.93 -14.03 -3.41
CA ILE A 84 -0.66 -14.39 -2.77
C ILE A 84 -0.78 -15.73 -2.04
N SER A 85 -1.84 -15.96 -1.26
CA SER A 85 -2.02 -17.23 -0.54
C SER A 85 -2.20 -18.42 -1.47
N THR A 86 -2.91 -18.22 -2.59
CA THR A 86 -3.09 -19.26 -3.63
C THR A 86 -1.75 -19.58 -4.31
N GLN A 87 -0.95 -18.55 -4.63
CA GLN A 87 0.37 -18.73 -5.22
C GLN A 87 1.34 -19.43 -4.26
N GLN A 88 1.35 -19.06 -2.98
CA GLN A 88 2.18 -19.71 -1.96
C GLN A 88 1.87 -21.22 -1.85
N LYS A 89 0.59 -21.58 -1.84
CA LYS A 89 0.17 -23.00 -1.83
C LYS A 89 0.64 -23.75 -3.08
N THR A 90 0.60 -23.08 -4.24
CA THR A 90 1.09 -23.66 -5.49
C THR A 90 2.60 -23.90 -5.43
N ILE A 91 3.37 -22.93 -4.93
CA ILE A 91 4.82 -23.03 -4.77
C ILE A 91 5.17 -24.17 -3.81
N GLU A 92 4.46 -24.32 -2.68
CA GLU A 92 4.72 -25.39 -1.72
C GLU A 92 4.48 -26.78 -2.32
N ASN A 93 3.43 -26.93 -3.13
CA ASN A 93 3.15 -28.19 -3.84
C ASN A 93 4.19 -28.50 -4.92
N GLN A 94 4.66 -27.47 -5.63
CA GLN A 94 5.75 -27.60 -6.59
C GLN A 94 7.05 -28.01 -5.90
N GLN A 95 7.39 -27.41 -4.76
CA GLN A 95 8.58 -27.77 -3.99
C GLN A 95 8.55 -29.24 -3.54
N LYS A 96 7.41 -29.71 -3.01
CA LYS A 96 7.23 -31.14 -2.66
C LYS A 96 7.41 -32.08 -3.85
N THR A 97 7.02 -31.64 -5.04
CA THR A 97 7.17 -32.44 -6.27
C THR A 97 8.64 -32.47 -6.69
N ILE A 98 9.34 -31.34 -6.64
CA ILE A 98 10.77 -31.24 -6.89
C ILE A 98 11.53 -32.17 -5.95
N ASP A 99 11.30 -32.08 -4.63
CA ASP A 99 12.00 -32.90 -3.63
C ASP A 99 11.85 -34.40 -3.91
N ARG A 100 10.65 -34.86 -4.28
CA ARG A 100 10.38 -36.27 -4.64
C ARG A 100 11.12 -36.71 -5.90
N LEU A 101 11.13 -35.87 -6.93
CA LEU A 101 11.81 -36.18 -8.19
C LEU A 101 13.33 -36.17 -8.02
N THR A 102 13.86 -35.22 -7.24
CA THR A 102 15.27 -35.18 -6.88
C THR A 102 15.69 -36.43 -6.12
N ALA A 103 14.90 -36.89 -5.15
CA ALA A 103 15.19 -38.11 -4.41
C ALA A 103 15.23 -39.36 -5.32
N LYS A 104 14.28 -39.47 -6.26
CA LYS A 104 14.26 -40.57 -7.25
C LYS A 104 15.50 -40.56 -8.15
N LEU A 105 15.88 -39.39 -8.67
CA LEU A 105 17.05 -39.26 -9.53
C LEU A 105 18.34 -39.67 -8.80
N VAL A 106 18.49 -39.27 -7.53
CA VAL A 106 19.64 -39.68 -6.71
C VAL A 106 19.67 -41.20 -6.50
N GLN A 107 18.52 -41.83 -6.29
CA GLN A 107 18.43 -43.28 -6.17
C GLN A 107 18.80 -43.99 -7.47
N GLU A 108 18.25 -43.56 -8.61
CA GLU A 108 18.55 -44.13 -9.94
C GLU A 108 20.05 -44.03 -10.28
N LEU A 109 20.69 -42.88 -10.00
CA LEU A 109 22.13 -42.70 -10.19
C LEU A 109 22.99 -43.57 -9.25
N SER A 110 22.47 -43.94 -8.08
CA SER A 110 23.15 -44.83 -7.14
C SER A 110 23.00 -46.30 -7.49
N GLU A 111 21.97 -46.66 -8.27
CA GLU A 111 21.67 -48.04 -8.68
C GLU A 111 22.23 -48.41 -10.07
N GLU A 112 22.84 -47.48 -10.81
CA GLU A 112 23.54 -47.83 -12.06
C GLU A 112 24.76 -48.74 -11.78
N PRO A 113 24.78 -49.98 -12.30
CA PRO A 113 25.89 -50.89 -12.05
C PRO A 113 27.12 -50.42 -12.83
N SER A 114 28.26 -50.37 -12.15
CA SER A 114 29.60 -50.16 -12.71
C SER A 114 29.89 -51.14 -13.85
N LYS A 115 29.47 -50.83 -15.09
CA LYS A 115 29.81 -51.64 -16.26
C LYS A 115 31.13 -51.17 -16.86
N LYS A 116 32.09 -52.09 -16.75
CA LYS A 116 33.33 -52.29 -17.53
C LYS A 116 34.56 -51.46 -17.14
N VAL A 117 35.52 -52.16 -16.52
CA VAL A 117 36.79 -52.39 -17.22
C VAL A 117 36.95 -53.90 -17.41
N ALA A 118 36.72 -54.35 -18.65
CA ALA A 118 37.17 -55.66 -19.08
C ALA A 118 38.70 -55.63 -19.15
N SER A 119 39.36 -56.38 -18.28
CA SER A 119 40.76 -56.75 -18.47
C SER A 119 40.79 -57.92 -19.45
N VAL A 120 41.07 -57.62 -20.71
CA VAL A 120 41.57 -58.58 -21.70
C VAL A 120 43.06 -58.28 -21.84
N GLY A 121 43.91 -59.28 -21.57
CA GLY A 121 45.37 -59.21 -21.69
C GLY A 121 46.07 -60.00 -20.63
#